data_AF-A0A0P0EWH0-F1
#
_entry.id   AF-A0A0P0EWH0-F1
#
_cell.length_a   1.000
_cell.length_b   1.000
_cell.length_c   1.000
_cell.angle_alpha   90.00
_cell.angle_beta   90.00
_cell.angle_gamma   90.00
#
_symmetry.space_group_name_H-M   'P 1'
#
loop_
_entity.id
_entity.type
_entity.pdbx_description
1 polymer ?
#
loop_
_entity_poly.entity_id
_entity_poly.type
_entity_poly.pdbx_seq_one_letter_code
_entity_poly.pdbx_strand_id
1 'polypeptide(L)'
;MQFRERRRVIQVIRTVYDPDLKRGRSELVGKIDKAAPLVTDKLQKSCTPEELSEILTYLDDRHNRLRNEAVRAGAETLPAQMRGAAEYFRTHRDDDARAFAMEIRLAWEELKTALRESGFSKSKLLKKAAERAEAPTLAVSTVAVQVAAEEVAEPAEVPPAKAFVRKPRARKAKTARVVALNTEVSKTDETGAPPAA
;
A
#
# COMPACT_ATOMS: atom_id res chain seq x y z
N MET A 1 -20.73 -15.14 11.15
CA MET A 1 -19.88 -14.28 12.02
C MET A 1 -19.92 -12.80 11.62
N GLN A 2 -19.48 -11.88 12.49
CA GLN A 2 -19.15 -10.49 12.12
C GLN A 2 -17.67 -10.18 12.39
N PHE A 3 -16.99 -9.65 11.37
CA PHE A 3 -15.60 -9.18 11.45
C PHE A 3 -15.55 -7.65 11.51
N ARG A 4 -14.79 -7.08 12.45
CA ARG A 4 -14.56 -5.63 12.53
C ARG A 4 -13.07 -5.32 12.50
N GLU A 5 -12.60 -4.79 11.38
CA GLU A 5 -11.21 -4.32 11.26
C GLU A 5 -11.00 -3.01 12.04
N ARG A 6 -10.00 -3.00 12.93
CA ARG A 6 -9.49 -1.81 13.60
C ARG A 6 -8.08 -1.48 13.10
N ARG A 7 -7.34 -0.59 13.79
CA ARG A 7 -5.99 -0.17 13.37
C ARG A 7 -5.01 -1.34 13.25
N ARG A 8 -4.82 -2.13 14.31
CA ARG A 8 -3.88 -3.28 14.35
C ARG A 8 -4.54 -4.65 14.48
N VAL A 9 -5.82 -4.72 14.83
CA VAL A 9 -6.51 -5.99 15.11
C VAL A 9 -7.81 -6.11 14.34
N ILE A 10 -8.17 -7.35 14.03
CA ILE A 10 -9.49 -7.76 13.54
C ILE A 10 -10.24 -8.33 14.74
N GLN A 11 -11.42 -7.79 15.04
CA GLN A 11 -12.29 -8.29 16.09
C GLN A 11 -13.25 -9.32 15.49
N VAL A 12 -13.27 -10.54 16.05
CA VAL A 12 -14.21 -11.60 15.67
C VAL A 12 -15.37 -11.57 16.66
N ILE A 13 -16.58 -11.33 16.14
CA ILE A 13 -17.79 -11.09 16.94
C ILE A 13 -18.87 -12.06 16.48
N ARG A 14 -19.42 -12.84 17.42
CA ARG A 14 -20.61 -13.67 17.19
C ARG A 14 -21.85 -12.93 17.65
N THR A 15 -23.00 -13.30 17.10
CA THR A 15 -24.30 -12.79 17.55
C THR A 15 -25.07 -13.96 18.14
N VAL A 16 -25.35 -13.90 19.43
CA VAL A 16 -26.13 -14.89 20.17
C VAL A 16 -27.50 -14.31 20.47
N TYR A 17 -28.57 -15.10 20.36
CA TYR A 17 -29.90 -14.64 20.74
C TYR A 17 -30.00 -14.56 22.27
N ASP A 18 -30.30 -13.37 22.78
CA ASP A 18 -30.53 -13.11 24.21
C ASP A 18 -32.06 -13.14 24.46
N PRO A 19 -32.59 -14.15 25.18
CA PRO A 19 -34.02 -14.34 25.35
C PRO A 19 -34.68 -13.27 26.22
N ASP A 20 -33.93 -12.70 27.17
CA ASP A 20 -34.43 -11.67 28.09
C ASP A 20 -34.65 -10.34 27.33
N LEU A 21 -33.71 -10.01 26.43
CA LEU A 21 -33.79 -8.83 25.56
C LEU A 21 -34.57 -9.07 24.26
N LYS A 22 -35.00 -10.31 23.99
CA LYS A 22 -35.64 -10.78 22.74
C LYS A 22 -34.91 -10.33 21.48
N ARG A 23 -33.57 -10.25 21.54
CA ARG A 23 -32.72 -9.68 20.48
C ARG A 23 -31.35 -10.33 20.46
N GLY A 24 -30.72 -10.36 19.28
CA GLY A 24 -29.32 -10.75 19.15
C GLY A 24 -28.36 -9.81 19.90
N ARG A 25 -27.59 -10.36 20.84
CA ARG A 25 -26.48 -9.74 21.55
C ARG A 25 -25.17 -10.08 20.84
N SER A 26 -24.30 -9.07 20.69
CA SER A 26 -22.97 -9.25 20.09
C SER A 26 -21.94 -9.61 21.15
N GLU A 27 -21.28 -10.75 21.00
CA GLU A 27 -20.21 -11.22 21.88
C GLU A 27 -18.87 -11.20 21.15
N LEU A 28 -17.84 -10.63 21.77
CA LEU A 28 -16.48 -10.62 21.24
C LEU A 28 -15.82 -11.97 21.53
N VAL A 29 -15.67 -12.79 20.50
CA VAL A 29 -15.07 -14.13 20.59
C VAL A 29 -13.54 -14.03 20.69
N GLY A 30 -12.94 -13.13 19.90
CA GLY A 30 -11.50 -12.95 19.94
C GLY A 30 -10.97 -11.80 19.09
N LYS A 31 -9.64 -11.74 19.02
CA LYS A 31 -8.88 -10.73 18.28
C LYS A 31 -7.77 -11.43 17.49
N ILE A 32 -7.63 -11.08 16.22
CA ILE A 32 -6.58 -11.54 15.32
C ILE A 32 -5.70 -10.33 14.97
N ASP A 33 -4.39 -10.48 14.85
CA ASP A 33 -3.51 -9.38 14.40
C ASP A 33 -3.68 -9.15 12.88
N LYS A 34 -3.62 -7.89 12.44
CA LYS A 34 -3.67 -7.54 11.01
C LYS A 34 -2.35 -7.74 10.28
N ALA A 35 -1.23 -7.72 11.01
CA ALA A 35 0.11 -7.92 10.45
C ALA A 35 0.45 -9.41 10.26
N ALA A 36 0.09 -10.24 11.24
CA ALA A 36 0.21 -11.69 11.19
C ALA A 36 -1.16 -12.33 11.51
N PRO A 37 -2.06 -12.46 10.51
CA PRO A 37 -3.40 -12.99 10.73
C PRO A 37 -3.38 -14.51 10.93
N LEU A 38 -3.12 -14.93 12.17
CA LEU A 38 -3.12 -16.32 12.61
C LEU A 38 -4.27 -16.60 13.58
N VAL A 39 -4.95 -17.74 13.39
CA VAL A 39 -6.01 -18.22 14.28
C VAL A 39 -5.37 -18.84 15.53
N THR A 40 -5.24 -18.04 16.59
CA THR A 40 -4.65 -18.47 17.87
C THR A 40 -5.42 -19.62 18.52
N ASP A 41 -4.75 -20.48 19.28
CA ASP A 41 -5.35 -21.62 20.01
C ASP A 41 -6.54 -21.22 20.90
N LYS A 42 -6.52 -19.99 21.45
CA LYS A 42 -7.62 -19.44 22.23
C LYS A 42 -8.88 -19.25 21.40
N LEU A 43 -8.71 -18.78 20.16
CA LEU A 43 -9.80 -18.59 19.20
C LEU A 43 -10.31 -19.95 18.68
N GLN A 44 -9.41 -20.91 18.45
CA GLN A 44 -9.78 -22.30 18.09
C GLN A 44 -10.65 -22.96 19.17
N LYS A 45 -10.31 -22.78 20.45
CA LYS A 45 -11.06 -23.34 21.58
C LYS A 45 -12.39 -22.63 21.87
N SER A 46 -12.57 -21.39 21.40
CA SER A 46 -13.79 -20.60 21.64
C SER A 46 -14.83 -20.65 20.53
N CYS A 47 -14.48 -21.21 19.37
CA CYS A 47 -15.33 -21.24 18.18
C CYS A 47 -15.82 -22.65 17.87
N THR A 48 -16.99 -22.75 17.23
CA THR A 48 -17.44 -24.01 16.59
C THR A 48 -16.63 -24.27 15.30
N PRO A 49 -16.62 -25.49 14.74
CA PRO A 49 -15.94 -25.75 13.46
C PRO A 49 -16.51 -24.93 12.30
N GLU A 50 -17.82 -24.62 12.26
CA GLU A 50 -18.39 -23.74 11.23
C GLU A 50 -17.92 -22.28 11.42
N GLU A 51 -17.85 -21.82 12.67
CA GLU A 51 -17.33 -20.49 12.98
C GLU A 51 -15.84 -20.36 12.60
N LEU A 52 -15.05 -21.42 12.73
CA LEU A 52 -13.65 -21.45 12.30
C LEU A 52 -13.50 -21.44 10.78
N SER A 53 -14.34 -22.16 10.03
CA SER A 53 -14.28 -22.11 8.56
C SER A 53 -14.68 -20.72 8.04
N GLU A 54 -15.69 -20.07 8.62
CA GLU A 54 -16.00 -18.66 8.34
C GLU A 54 -14.80 -17.72 8.59
N ILE A 55 -14.07 -17.90 9.71
CA ILE A 55 -12.89 -17.10 10.05
C ILE A 55 -11.79 -17.30 9.00
N LEU A 56 -11.51 -18.54 8.61
CA LEU A 56 -10.48 -18.85 7.61
C LEU A 56 -10.83 -18.26 6.24
N THR A 57 -12.06 -18.47 5.74
CA THR A 57 -12.54 -17.88 4.48
C THR A 57 -12.40 -16.36 4.48
N TYR A 58 -12.78 -15.69 5.56
CA TYR A 58 -12.62 -14.24 5.68
C TYR A 58 -11.14 -13.78 5.65
N LEU A 59 -10.22 -14.56 6.23
CA LEU A 59 -8.79 -14.26 6.19
C LEU A 59 -8.21 -14.44 4.78
N ASP A 60 -8.62 -15.48 4.06
CA ASP A 60 -8.20 -15.74 2.68
C ASP A 60 -8.74 -14.67 1.72
N ASP A 61 -10.03 -14.34 1.80
CA ASP A 61 -10.64 -13.23 1.04
C ASP A 61 -9.93 -11.90 1.32
N ARG A 62 -9.58 -11.64 2.58
CA ARG A 62 -8.81 -10.45 2.97
C ARG A 62 -7.40 -10.47 2.37
N HIS A 63 -6.72 -11.60 2.38
CA HIS A 63 -5.40 -11.76 1.78
C HIS A 63 -5.45 -11.52 0.26
N ASN A 64 -6.39 -12.17 -0.42
CA ASN A 64 -6.61 -12.05 -1.86
C ASN A 64 -6.93 -10.61 -2.27
N ARG A 65 -7.81 -9.92 -1.54
CA ARG A 65 -8.11 -8.50 -1.74
C ARG A 65 -6.87 -7.62 -1.63
N LEU A 66 -6.09 -7.75 -0.55
CA LEU A 66 -4.87 -6.96 -0.35
C LEU A 66 -3.79 -7.26 -1.41
N ARG A 67 -3.66 -8.53 -1.82
CA ARG A 67 -2.78 -8.94 -2.91
C ARG A 67 -3.21 -8.30 -4.23
N ASN A 68 -4.51 -8.32 -4.55
CA ASN A 68 -5.05 -7.73 -5.77
C ASN A 68 -4.91 -6.20 -5.79
N GLU A 69 -5.12 -5.53 -4.65
CA GLU A 69 -4.85 -4.10 -4.47
C GLU A 69 -3.36 -3.77 -4.70
N ALA A 70 -2.44 -4.58 -4.15
CA ALA A 70 -1.00 -4.40 -4.34
C ALA A 70 -0.56 -4.66 -5.79
N VAL A 71 -1.06 -5.72 -6.43
CA VAL A 71 -0.81 -6.01 -7.86
C VAL A 71 -1.32 -4.89 -8.76
N ARG A 72 -2.52 -4.35 -8.46
CA ARG A 72 -3.09 -3.22 -9.17
C ARG A 72 -2.25 -1.95 -9.01
N ALA A 73 -1.86 -1.59 -7.79
CA ALA A 73 -1.00 -0.44 -7.53
C ALA A 73 0.38 -0.60 -8.20
N GLY A 74 0.91 -1.82 -8.26
CA GLY A 74 2.09 -2.17 -9.06
C GLY A 74 1.88 -1.88 -10.55
N ALA A 75 0.80 -2.38 -11.15
CA ALA A 75 0.47 -2.13 -12.56
C ALA A 75 0.23 -0.63 -12.88
N GLU A 76 -0.36 0.12 -11.94
CA GLU A 76 -0.58 1.57 -12.07
C GLU A 76 0.74 2.37 -12.00
N THR A 77 1.70 1.94 -11.18
CA THR A 77 3.01 2.63 -11.01
C THR A 77 4.11 2.16 -11.97
N LEU A 78 3.99 0.96 -12.53
CA LEU A 78 4.97 0.36 -13.44
C LEU A 78 5.40 1.28 -14.61
N PRO A 79 4.50 2.01 -15.32
CA PRO A 79 4.92 2.89 -16.41
C PRO A 79 5.81 4.06 -15.96
N ALA A 80 5.70 4.50 -14.70
CA ALA A 80 6.60 5.51 -14.14
C ALA A 80 7.95 4.89 -13.77
N GLN A 81 7.94 3.71 -13.14
CA GLN A 81 9.15 2.97 -12.78
C GLN A 81 9.99 2.61 -14.02
N MET A 82 9.36 2.17 -15.12
CA MET A 82 10.06 1.89 -16.38
C MET A 82 10.76 3.11 -16.99
N ARG A 83 10.21 4.32 -16.80
CA ARG A 83 10.86 5.56 -17.28
C ARG A 83 12.08 5.91 -16.42
N GLY A 84 11.97 5.80 -15.09
CA GLY A 84 13.10 5.98 -14.18
C GLY A 84 14.22 4.96 -14.41
N ALA A 85 13.87 3.69 -14.65
CA ALA A 85 14.84 2.66 -15.03
C ALA A 85 15.55 2.98 -16.37
N ALA A 86 14.81 3.52 -17.35
CA ALA A 86 15.40 3.95 -18.61
C ALA A 86 16.37 5.14 -18.46
N GLU A 87 16.16 6.01 -17.46
CA GLU A 87 17.12 7.07 -17.11
C GLU A 87 18.36 6.50 -16.42
N TYR A 88 18.20 5.55 -15.49
CA TYR A 88 19.30 4.85 -14.84
C TYR A 88 20.26 4.17 -15.84
N PHE A 89 19.74 3.43 -16.83
CA PHE A 89 20.57 2.75 -17.85
C PHE A 89 21.20 3.68 -18.92
N ARG A 90 20.85 4.97 -18.94
CA ARG A 90 21.56 5.96 -19.76
C ARG A 90 22.86 6.40 -19.08
N THR A 91 22.89 6.40 -17.75
CA THR A 91 24.02 6.90 -16.94
C THR A 91 24.90 5.79 -16.35
N HIS A 92 24.35 4.61 -16.08
CA HIS A 92 25.07 3.48 -15.45
C HIS A 92 25.37 2.36 -16.45
N ARG A 93 26.54 1.73 -16.33
CA ARG A 93 27.02 0.63 -17.18
C ARG A 93 27.75 -0.49 -16.43
N ASP A 94 27.66 -0.42 -15.11
CA ASP A 94 28.30 -1.29 -14.13
C ASP A 94 27.67 -2.70 -14.13
N ASP A 95 28.29 -3.66 -13.45
CA ASP A 95 27.81 -5.04 -13.47
C ASP A 95 26.43 -5.21 -12.80
N ASP A 96 26.10 -4.40 -11.78
CA ASP A 96 24.75 -4.31 -11.21
C ASP A 96 23.72 -3.87 -12.25
N ALA A 97 24.07 -2.90 -13.10
CA ALA A 97 23.21 -2.46 -14.20
C ALA A 97 23.02 -3.56 -15.25
N ARG A 98 23.99 -4.46 -15.43
CA ARG A 98 23.82 -5.65 -16.29
C ARG A 98 22.87 -6.67 -15.66
N ALA A 99 22.98 -6.91 -14.35
CA ALA A 99 22.07 -7.78 -13.61
C ALA A 99 20.62 -7.28 -13.70
N PHE A 100 20.37 -6.01 -13.35
CA PHE A 100 19.04 -5.41 -13.45
C PHE A 100 18.50 -5.41 -14.89
N ALA A 101 19.35 -5.19 -15.90
CA ALA A 101 18.92 -5.23 -17.29
C ALA A 101 18.46 -6.64 -17.73
N MET A 102 19.06 -7.72 -17.20
CA MET A 102 18.61 -9.09 -17.46
C MET A 102 17.26 -9.38 -16.78
N GLU A 103 17.12 -9.04 -15.49
CA GLU A 103 15.88 -9.25 -14.73
C GLU A 103 14.70 -8.49 -15.37
N ILE A 104 14.89 -7.20 -15.68
CA ILE A 104 13.87 -6.37 -16.33
C ILE A 104 13.51 -6.92 -17.72
N ARG A 105 14.46 -7.52 -18.45
CA ARG A 105 14.17 -8.15 -19.75
C ARG A 105 13.33 -9.41 -19.61
N LEU A 106 13.62 -10.28 -18.64
CA LEU A 106 12.82 -11.48 -18.38
C LEU A 106 11.39 -11.10 -17.96
N ALA A 107 11.24 -10.22 -16.97
CA ALA A 107 9.93 -9.72 -16.53
C ALA A 107 9.14 -9.01 -17.65
N TRP A 108 9.83 -8.37 -18.61
CA TRP A 108 9.19 -7.76 -19.78
C TRP A 108 8.68 -8.78 -20.81
N GLU A 109 9.34 -9.93 -20.96
CA GLU A 109 8.80 -11.03 -21.79
C GLU A 109 7.55 -11.64 -21.17
N GLU A 110 7.56 -11.90 -19.85
CA GLU A 110 6.41 -12.39 -19.08
C GLU A 110 5.22 -11.42 -19.12
N LEU A 111 5.46 -10.11 -18.96
CA LEU A 111 4.41 -9.11 -19.10
C LEU A 111 3.82 -9.11 -20.52
N LYS A 112 4.65 -9.32 -21.55
CA LYS A 112 4.17 -9.41 -22.95
C LYS A 112 3.41 -10.70 -23.25
N THR A 113 3.66 -11.83 -22.58
CA THR A 113 2.80 -13.03 -22.72
C THR A 113 1.47 -12.78 -22.02
N ALA A 114 1.48 -12.34 -20.76
CA ALA A 114 0.27 -12.01 -20.00
C ALA A 114 -0.64 -10.99 -20.71
N LEU A 115 -0.08 -9.93 -21.31
CA LEU A 115 -0.84 -8.95 -22.11
C LEU A 115 -1.43 -9.53 -23.41
N ARG A 116 -0.80 -10.56 -24.00
CA ARG A 116 -1.34 -11.24 -25.19
C ARG A 116 -2.48 -12.19 -24.82
N GLU A 117 -2.31 -12.97 -23.75
CA GLU A 117 -3.30 -13.91 -23.22
C GLU A 117 -4.57 -13.19 -22.74
N SER A 118 -4.42 -12.07 -22.05
CA SER A 118 -5.53 -11.17 -21.65
C SER A 118 -6.11 -10.33 -22.80
N GLY A 119 -5.63 -10.51 -24.04
CA GLY A 119 -6.19 -9.88 -25.23
C GLY A 119 -5.77 -8.43 -25.50
N PHE A 120 -4.92 -7.83 -24.66
CA PHE A 120 -4.34 -6.49 -24.82
C PHE A 120 -3.17 -6.46 -25.82
N SER A 121 -3.33 -7.10 -26.98
CA SER A 121 -2.32 -7.11 -28.04
C SER A 121 -2.07 -5.69 -28.60
N LYS A 122 -0.82 -5.43 -29.03
CA LYS A 122 -0.41 -4.12 -29.58
C LYS A 122 -1.37 -3.58 -30.65
N SER A 123 -1.81 -4.43 -31.59
CA SER A 123 -2.74 -4.04 -32.65
C SER A 123 -4.10 -3.59 -32.13
N LYS A 124 -4.68 -4.32 -31.16
CA LYS A 124 -5.95 -3.96 -30.52
C LYS A 124 -5.83 -2.68 -29.69
N LEU A 125 -4.73 -2.52 -28.95
CA LEU A 125 -4.48 -1.31 -28.16
C LEU A 125 -4.27 -0.07 -29.03
N LEU A 126 -3.47 -0.16 -30.10
CA LEU A 126 -3.21 0.96 -31.01
C LEU A 126 -4.47 1.37 -31.78
N LYS A 127 -5.28 0.41 -32.26
CA LYS A 127 -6.58 0.71 -32.88
C LYS A 127 -7.52 1.43 -31.89
N LYS A 128 -7.66 0.90 -30.67
CA LYS A 128 -8.50 1.52 -29.62
C LYS A 128 -7.99 2.89 -29.16
N ALA A 129 -6.68 3.13 -29.20
CA ALA A 129 -6.09 4.44 -28.91
C ALA A 129 -6.38 5.45 -30.03
N ALA A 130 -6.31 5.03 -31.30
CA ALA A 130 -6.67 5.86 -32.45
C ALA A 130 -8.17 6.23 -32.43
N GLU A 131 -9.06 5.25 -32.27
CA GLU A 131 -10.52 5.47 -32.15
C GLU A 131 -10.87 6.45 -31.01
N ARG A 132 -10.15 6.39 -29.88
CA ARG A 132 -10.34 7.31 -28.75
C ARG A 132 -9.75 8.71 -29.01
N ALA A 133 -8.72 8.83 -29.85
CA ALA A 133 -8.13 10.11 -30.24
C ALA A 133 -8.94 10.84 -31.32
N GLU A 134 -9.72 10.10 -32.12
CA GLU A 134 -10.60 10.62 -33.17
C GLU A 134 -11.97 11.10 -32.63
N ALA A 135 -12.41 10.57 -31.49
CA ALA A 135 -13.70 10.87 -30.88
C ALA A 135 -13.92 12.23 -30.14
N PRO A 136 -12.93 13.12 -29.83
CA PRO A 136 -13.17 14.29 -28.97
C PRO A 136 -13.66 15.56 -29.69
N THR A 137 -13.88 15.54 -31.01
CA THR A 137 -14.13 16.77 -31.81
C THR A 137 -15.59 17.24 -31.89
N LEU A 138 -16.57 16.50 -31.35
CA LEU A 138 -18.01 16.80 -31.49
C LEU A 138 -18.71 17.29 -30.20
N ALA A 139 -17.97 17.71 -29.17
CA ALA A 139 -18.54 18.08 -27.86
C ALA A 139 -18.03 19.40 -27.24
N VAL A 140 -17.58 20.37 -28.05
CA VAL A 140 -17.27 21.75 -27.56
C VAL A 140 -17.77 22.83 -28.54
N SER A 141 -19.09 22.91 -28.67
CA SER A 141 -19.84 24.05 -29.22
C SER A 141 -21.30 23.82 -28.80
N THR A 142 -21.96 24.63 -27.98
CA THR A 142 -22.00 26.10 -27.95
C THR A 142 -22.31 26.66 -26.55
N VAL A 143 -21.37 27.30 -25.84
CA VAL A 143 -21.66 28.35 -24.84
C VAL A 143 -20.57 29.44 -24.86
N ALA A 144 -20.69 30.33 -25.84
CA ALA A 144 -20.32 31.74 -25.76
C ALA A 144 -21.55 32.49 -26.32
N VAL A 145 -21.98 33.68 -25.89
CA VAL A 145 -21.28 34.87 -25.40
C VAL A 145 -22.29 35.70 -24.58
N GLN A 146 -21.96 36.11 -23.35
CA GLN A 146 -22.29 37.39 -22.66
C GLN A 146 -21.23 37.51 -21.54
N VAL A 147 -20.55 38.63 -21.25
CA VAL A 147 -20.90 40.06 -21.29
C VAL A 147 -19.71 40.89 -21.82
N ALA A 148 -19.97 42.05 -22.41
CA ALA A 148 -18.97 43.06 -22.78
C ALA A 148 -19.40 44.46 -22.30
N ALA A 149 -18.41 45.37 -22.11
CA ALA A 149 -18.51 46.70 -21.50
C ALA A 149 -18.88 46.69 -20.00
N GLU A 150 -18.18 47.40 -19.11
CA GLU A 150 -17.74 48.79 -19.21
C GLU A 150 -16.30 49.05 -18.69
N GLU A 151 -15.73 50.18 -19.07
CA GLU A 151 -14.35 50.63 -18.83
C GLU A 151 -14.30 51.73 -17.75
N VAL A 152 -13.16 51.94 -17.04
CA VAL A 152 -12.58 53.26 -16.66
C VAL A 152 -11.49 53.15 -15.55
N ALA A 153 -10.29 53.62 -15.93
CA ALA A 153 -9.23 54.35 -15.18
C ALA A 153 -8.65 53.89 -13.82
N GLU A 154 -7.36 53.54 -13.89
CA GLU A 154 -6.21 54.07 -13.09
C GLU A 154 -6.02 53.80 -11.58
N PRO A 155 -4.77 53.91 -11.06
CA PRO A 155 -4.28 53.00 -10.03
C PRO A 155 -4.00 53.65 -8.66
N ALA A 156 -4.18 52.87 -7.58
CA ALA A 156 -3.76 53.25 -6.24
C ALA A 156 -3.12 52.08 -5.47
N GLU A 157 -1.86 52.29 -5.12
CA GLU A 157 -1.10 51.79 -3.95
C GLU A 157 -1.49 50.46 -3.27
N VAL A 158 -0.54 49.52 -3.29
CA VAL A 158 -0.59 48.29 -2.46
C VAL A 158 0.06 48.55 -1.09
N PRO A 159 -0.69 48.52 0.03
CA PRO A 159 -0.09 48.46 1.36
C PRO A 159 0.40 47.03 1.69
N PRO A 160 1.55 46.86 2.35
CA PRO A 160 2.17 45.54 2.53
C PRO A 160 1.43 44.64 3.53
N ALA A 161 1.52 43.32 3.27
CA ALA A 161 0.86 42.29 4.07
C ALA A 161 1.33 42.27 5.54
N LYS A 162 0.37 42.14 6.47
CA LYS A 162 0.64 42.03 7.91
C LYS A 162 1.40 40.75 8.24
N ALA A 163 2.57 40.91 8.88
CA ALA A 163 3.40 39.79 9.34
C ALA A 163 2.71 38.97 10.46
N PHE A 164 2.52 37.67 10.23
CA PHE A 164 2.07 36.73 11.27
C PHE A 164 3.23 36.37 12.22
N VAL A 165 3.40 37.16 13.29
CA VAL A 165 4.36 36.86 14.36
C VAL A 165 3.87 35.67 15.21
N ARG A 166 4.34 34.47 14.90
CA ARG A 166 4.15 33.28 15.75
C ARG A 166 5.11 33.33 16.94
N LYS A 167 4.59 33.57 18.15
CA LYS A 167 5.36 33.46 19.40
C LYS A 167 5.82 32.01 19.64
N PRO A 168 7.10 31.74 19.92
CA PRO A 168 7.58 30.40 20.23
C PRO A 168 7.13 29.98 21.65
N ARG A 169 6.37 28.89 21.75
CA ARG A 169 5.94 28.36 23.05
C ARG A 169 7.00 27.41 23.60
N ALA A 170 7.78 27.88 24.55
CA ALA A 170 8.84 27.11 25.20
C ALA A 170 8.31 25.80 25.83
N ARG A 171 8.99 24.68 25.56
CA ARG A 171 8.97 23.50 26.44
C ARG A 171 10.40 22.97 26.64
N LYS A 172 10.69 22.79 27.93
CA LYS A 172 11.99 22.51 28.56
C LYS A 172 12.81 21.43 27.85
N ALA A 173 14.12 21.66 27.80
CA ALA A 173 15.11 20.64 27.50
C ALA A 173 15.04 19.46 28.48
N LYS A 174 15.38 18.27 28.00
CA LYS A 174 15.90 17.20 28.85
C LYS A 174 17.13 16.60 28.17
N THR A 175 18.29 16.87 28.75
CA THR A 175 19.60 16.50 28.24
C THR A 175 19.77 14.97 28.16
N ALA A 176 20.56 14.52 27.20
CA ALA A 176 20.92 13.11 27.04
C ALA A 176 21.67 12.55 28.26
N ARG A 177 21.59 11.23 28.46
CA ARG A 177 22.65 10.47 29.14
C ARG A 177 22.99 9.25 28.29
N VAL A 178 24.09 9.34 27.58
CA VAL A 178 24.79 8.19 27.02
C VAL A 178 25.33 7.37 28.19
N VAL A 179 25.09 6.06 28.17
CA VAL A 179 25.86 5.08 28.94
C VAL A 179 26.25 3.97 27.97
N ALA A 180 27.47 4.06 27.45
CA ALA A 180 28.16 2.88 26.96
C ALA A 180 28.64 2.09 28.18
N LEU A 181 28.43 0.78 28.19
CA LEU A 181 29.08 -0.13 29.10
C LEU A 181 29.41 -1.42 28.34
N ASN A 182 30.71 -1.69 28.27
CA ASN A 182 31.29 -2.84 27.58
C ASN A 182 30.87 -4.14 28.26
N THR A 183 30.76 -5.21 27.47
CA THR A 183 31.03 -6.57 27.96
C THR A 183 31.75 -7.35 26.87
N GLU A 184 33.08 -7.36 26.94
CA GLU A 184 33.92 -8.38 26.31
C GLU A 184 34.01 -9.62 27.22
N VAL A 185 34.57 -10.72 26.67
CA VAL A 185 34.94 -11.96 27.39
C VAL A 185 33.69 -12.80 27.78
N SER A 186 33.55 -14.06 27.35
CA SER A 186 34.57 -15.11 27.44
C SER A 186 34.67 -16.04 26.24
N LYS A 187 35.92 -16.37 25.88
CA LYS A 187 36.25 -17.67 25.28
C LYS A 187 35.94 -18.79 26.26
N THR A 188 35.48 -19.93 25.74
CA THR A 188 35.72 -21.24 26.33
C THR A 188 36.34 -22.14 25.27
N ASP A 189 37.66 -22.25 25.31
CA ASP A 189 38.35 -23.42 24.77
C ASP A 189 38.04 -24.59 25.73
N GLU A 190 37.45 -25.69 25.23
CA GLU A 190 37.78 -27.04 25.72
C GLU A 190 37.45 -28.12 24.67
N THR A 191 38.53 -28.57 24.01
CA THR A 191 38.93 -29.98 23.84
C THR A 191 37.87 -31.05 23.55
N GLY A 192 37.94 -31.71 22.37
CA GLY A 192 37.11 -32.90 22.13
C GLY A 192 37.24 -33.61 20.77
N ALA A 193 38.43 -34.05 20.34
CA ALA A 193 38.60 -35.11 19.32
C ALA A 193 40.06 -35.57 19.16
N PRO A 194 40.34 -36.82 18.71
CA PRO A 194 39.54 -38.05 18.83
C PRO A 194 40.31 -39.08 19.72
N PRO A 195 41.04 -40.16 19.30
CA PRO A 195 41.18 -40.84 18.01
C PRO A 195 40.20 -42.03 17.82
N ALA A 196 40.67 -43.28 17.81
CA ALA A 196 39.97 -44.49 17.39
C ALA A 196 40.55 -45.76 18.07
N ALA A 197 39.76 -46.83 18.07
CA ALA A 197 40.17 -48.24 18.20
C ALA A 197 39.31 -49.08 17.24
#